data_AF-H2G049-F1
#
_entry.id   AF-H2G049-F1
#
_cell.length_a   1.000
_cell.length_b   1.000
_cell.length_c   1.000
_cell.angle_alpha   90.00
_cell.angle_beta   90.00
_cell.angle_gamma   90.00
#
_symmetry.space_group_name_H-M   'P 1'
#
loop_
_entity.id
_entity.type
_entity.pdbx_description
1 polymer ?
#
loop_
_entity_poly.entity_id
_entity_poly.type
_entity_poly.pdbx_seq_one_letter_code
_entity_poly.pdbx_strand_id
1 'polypeptide(L)'
;MASYDITLKRTEPVADGTLALFFDKPDGFTFRAGQCVRLVLQDPPETDDEGNGRILSLASAPAESELMVATRLRDTAFKRVLSGLRPGTELTLKGPYGDFMLPAEGDVPVVFITGGIGITPVRSMVLQALDEGDNRAITLFYANRRLGDAAFLHELQQACAGRSNYELVTILTQDPGWQGEKGRLDEAMLRRHVANLTAPLYYLDGPPGLVSAMKSVLVGAGVPDDRVRTEEFAGY
;
A
#
# COMPACT_ATOMS: atom_id res chain seq x y z
N MET A 1 2.70 -5.81 23.71
CA MET A 1 2.48 -5.00 22.49
C MET A 1 1.77 -3.73 22.86
N ALA A 2 2.15 -2.62 22.24
CA ALA A 2 1.58 -1.33 22.58
C ALA A 2 0.15 -1.19 22.02
N SER A 3 -0.69 -0.51 22.79
CA SER A 3 -2.08 -0.20 22.50
C SER A 3 -2.28 1.27 22.83
N TYR A 4 -2.92 2.00 21.93
CA TYR A 4 -3.09 3.44 22.03
C TYR A 4 -4.55 3.78 21.74
N ASP A 5 -5.13 4.63 22.57
CA ASP A 5 -6.40 5.26 22.24
C ASP A 5 -6.12 6.46 21.34
N ILE A 6 -6.82 6.49 20.21
CA ILE A 6 -6.65 7.47 19.15
C ILE A 6 -7.98 8.07 18.79
N THR A 7 -7.95 9.33 18.38
CA THR A 7 -9.14 10.07 17.95
C THR A 7 -9.08 10.30 16.45
N LEU A 8 -10.12 9.91 15.74
CA LEU A 8 -10.25 10.17 14.32
C LEU A 8 -10.27 11.69 14.07
N LYS A 9 -9.31 12.21 13.30
CA LYS A 9 -9.26 13.63 12.94
C LYS A 9 -10.17 13.94 11.76
N ARG A 10 -10.06 13.13 10.70
CA ARG A 10 -10.84 13.26 9.48
C ARG A 10 -10.82 11.99 8.66
N THR A 11 -11.72 11.93 7.69
CA THR A 11 -11.73 10.94 6.63
C THR A 11 -11.72 11.64 5.27
N GLU A 12 -11.08 11.03 4.29
CA GLU A 12 -11.01 11.57 2.92
C GLU A 12 -11.21 10.45 1.90
N PRO A 13 -12.08 10.63 0.89
CA PRO A 13 -12.11 9.77 -0.28
C PRO A 13 -10.81 9.93 -1.07
N VAL A 14 -10.05 8.86 -1.26
CA VAL A 14 -8.76 8.88 -1.99
C VAL A 14 -8.82 8.18 -3.35
N ALA A 15 -9.91 7.45 -3.60
CA ALA A 15 -10.29 6.83 -4.87
C ALA A 15 -11.74 6.34 -4.77
N ASP A 16 -12.31 5.91 -5.89
CA ASP A 16 -13.64 5.31 -5.95
C ASP A 16 -13.77 4.15 -4.97
N GLY A 17 -14.72 4.28 -4.05
CA GLY A 17 -14.98 3.32 -2.99
C GLY A 17 -13.79 3.12 -2.04
N THR A 18 -12.92 4.12 -1.85
CA THR A 18 -11.73 4.01 -1.00
C THR A 18 -11.63 5.20 -0.07
N LEU A 19 -11.51 4.93 1.23
CA LEU A 19 -11.50 5.94 2.29
C LEU A 19 -10.17 5.90 3.05
N ALA A 20 -9.55 7.06 3.21
CA ALA A 20 -8.44 7.29 4.12
C ALA A 20 -8.95 7.83 5.46
N LEU A 21 -8.31 7.42 6.55
CA LEU A 21 -8.57 7.88 7.91
C LEU A 21 -7.28 8.44 8.49
N PHE A 22 -7.38 9.60 9.12
CA PHE A 22 -6.25 10.34 9.65
C PHE A 22 -6.34 10.47 11.16
N PHE A 23 -5.21 10.30 11.83
CA PHE A 23 -5.06 10.35 13.28
C PHE A 23 -3.81 11.14 13.64
N ASP A 24 -3.78 11.74 14.83
CA ASP A 24 -2.52 12.19 15.41
C ASP A 24 -1.66 10.98 15.76
N LYS A 25 -0.33 11.15 15.70
CA LYS A 25 0.61 10.13 16.17
C LYS A 25 0.52 10.04 17.70
N PRO A 26 0.22 8.85 18.27
CA PRO A 26 0.26 8.68 19.71
C PRO A 26 1.67 8.93 20.25
N ASP A 27 1.76 9.45 21.47
CA ASP A 27 3.05 9.66 22.13
C ASP A 27 3.85 8.35 22.22
N GLY A 28 5.11 8.41 21.79
CA GLY A 28 6.00 7.25 21.76
C GLY A 28 5.68 6.21 20.69
N PHE A 29 4.71 6.43 19.80
CA PHE A 29 4.45 5.55 18.67
C PHE A 29 5.46 5.79 17.55
N THR A 30 6.27 4.78 17.26
CA THR A 30 7.20 4.77 16.12
C THR A 30 6.95 3.56 15.26
N PHE A 31 7.06 3.70 13.94
CA PHE A 31 6.92 2.61 12.98
C PHE A 31 7.90 2.80 11.82
N ARG A 32 8.13 1.74 11.06
CA ARG A 32 8.87 1.78 9.78
C ARG A 32 7.89 1.70 8.63
N ALA A 33 8.18 2.38 7.52
CA ALA A 33 7.33 2.32 6.35
C ALA A 33 7.10 0.88 5.86
N GLY A 34 5.86 0.62 5.45
CA GLY A 34 5.40 -0.72 5.07
C GLY A 34 4.81 -1.54 6.22
N GLN A 35 4.94 -1.09 7.48
CA GLN A 35 4.27 -1.73 8.61
C GLN A 35 2.75 -1.45 8.66
N CYS A 36 2.03 -2.28 9.41
CA CYS A 36 0.60 -2.20 9.60
C CYS A 36 0.19 -2.05 11.07
N VAL A 37 -1.08 -1.73 11.30
CA VAL A 37 -1.69 -1.61 12.63
C VAL A 37 -3.01 -2.36 12.68
N ARG A 38 -3.41 -2.82 13.86
CA ARG A 38 -4.78 -3.27 14.11
C ARG A 38 -5.59 -2.07 14.58
N LEU A 39 -6.49 -1.59 13.73
CA LEU A 39 -7.46 -0.56 14.07
C LEU A 39 -8.72 -1.23 14.63
N VAL A 40 -9.13 -0.84 15.84
CA VAL A 40 -10.24 -1.45 16.58
C VAL A 40 -11.30 -0.40 16.86
N LEU A 41 -12.53 -0.67 16.43
CA LEU A 41 -13.71 0.13 16.74
C LEU A 41 -14.13 -0.15 18.20
N GLN A 42 -14.27 0.89 19.00
CA GLN A 42 -14.77 0.78 20.38
C GLN A 42 -16.30 0.70 20.36
N ASP A 43 -16.86 -0.35 20.96
CA ASP A 43 -18.30 -0.62 21.08
C ASP A 43 -19.13 -0.34 19.80
N PRO A 44 -18.78 -0.92 18.63
CA PRO A 44 -19.50 -0.64 17.40
C PRO A 44 -20.93 -1.20 17.45
N PRO A 45 -21.88 -0.58 16.74
CA PRO A 45 -23.28 -1.01 16.71
C PRO A 45 -23.48 -2.36 16.00
N GLU A 46 -22.51 -2.80 15.21
CA GLU A 46 -22.49 -4.09 14.53
C GLU A 46 -21.05 -4.62 14.40
N THR A 47 -20.91 -5.94 14.30
CA THR A 47 -19.67 -6.65 13.99
C THR A 47 -19.95 -7.81 13.04
N ASP A 48 -18.89 -8.39 12.47
CA ASP A 48 -18.92 -9.61 11.67
C ASP A 48 -17.99 -10.67 12.29
N ASP A 49 -17.78 -11.80 11.60
CA ASP A 49 -16.99 -12.94 12.09
C ASP A 49 -15.51 -12.58 12.39
N GLU A 50 -14.99 -11.51 11.78
CA GLU A 50 -13.64 -10.99 12.04
C GLU A 50 -13.58 -10.01 13.24
N GLY A 51 -14.73 -9.72 13.84
CA GLY A 51 -14.90 -8.87 15.01
C GLY A 51 -14.77 -7.37 14.70
N ASN A 52 -14.50 -6.58 15.74
CA ASN A 52 -14.46 -5.12 15.68
C ASN A 52 -13.10 -4.53 15.27
N GLY A 53 -12.15 -5.34 14.79
CA GLY A 53 -10.80 -4.88 14.46
C GLY A 53 -10.32 -5.37 13.11
N ARG A 54 -9.54 -4.55 12.41
CA ARG A 54 -8.88 -4.90 11.15
C ARG A 54 -7.42 -4.52 11.14
N ILE A 55 -6.60 -5.37 10.54
CA ILE A 55 -5.22 -5.02 10.19
C ILE A 55 -5.26 -4.15 8.93
N LEU A 56 -4.63 -2.98 8.99
CA LEU A 56 -4.53 -2.03 7.90
C LEU A 56 -3.09 -1.52 7.84
N SER A 57 -2.50 -1.51 6.65
CA SER A 57 -1.17 -0.90 6.44
C SER A 57 -1.22 0.59 6.73
N LEU A 58 -0.13 1.09 7.32
CA LEU A 58 0.09 2.52 7.47
C LEU A 58 0.43 3.07 6.09
N ALA A 59 -0.44 3.93 5.57
CA ALA A 59 -0.27 4.58 4.28
C ALA A 59 0.64 5.81 4.38
N SER A 60 0.68 6.46 5.55
CA SER A 60 1.61 7.55 5.87
C SER A 60 3.05 7.06 5.99
N ALA A 61 4.02 7.83 5.51
CA ALA A 61 5.43 7.63 5.84
C ALA A 61 5.75 8.01 7.29
N PRO A 62 6.79 7.44 7.92
CA PRO A 62 7.18 7.79 9.29
C PRO A 62 7.51 9.26 9.51
N ALA A 63 7.93 10.00 8.49
CA ALA A 63 8.22 11.44 8.59
C ALA A 63 6.96 12.33 8.55
N GLU A 64 5.81 11.83 8.07
CA GLU A 64 4.56 12.62 8.01
C GLU A 64 4.06 12.96 9.42
N SER A 65 3.42 14.10 9.63
CA SER A 65 2.96 14.52 10.97
C SER A 65 1.78 13.70 11.50
N GLU A 66 0.98 13.11 10.62
CA GLU A 66 -0.23 12.35 10.94
C GLU A 66 -0.05 10.87 10.58
N LEU A 67 -0.76 9.99 11.30
CA LEU A 67 -0.94 8.61 10.87
C LEU A 67 -2.10 8.54 9.88
N MET A 68 -1.87 7.84 8.77
CA MET A 68 -2.90 7.56 7.79
C MET A 68 -3.01 6.06 7.57
N VAL A 69 -4.24 5.55 7.60
CA VAL A 69 -4.60 4.24 7.02
C VAL A 69 -5.62 4.45 5.92
N ALA A 70 -5.63 3.60 4.91
CA ALA A 70 -6.66 3.65 3.88
C ALA A 70 -7.21 2.26 3.57
N THR A 71 -8.48 2.21 3.22
CA THR A 71 -9.16 0.97 2.91
C THR A 71 -10.15 1.13 1.79
N ARG A 72 -10.28 0.08 0.97
CA ARG A 72 -11.44 -0.08 0.09
C ARG A 72 -12.68 -0.39 0.93
N LEU A 73 -13.79 0.25 0.60
CA LEU A 73 -15.08 0.02 1.22
C LEU A 73 -15.71 -1.21 0.57
N ARG A 74 -15.97 -2.22 1.39
CA ARG A 74 -16.67 -3.46 1.07
C ARG A 74 -17.86 -3.59 2.00
N ASP A 75 -18.84 -4.42 1.63
CA ASP A 75 -20.04 -4.62 2.45
C ASP A 75 -19.76 -5.57 3.63
N THR A 76 -18.97 -5.11 4.58
CA THR A 76 -18.66 -5.78 5.85
C THR A 76 -19.10 -4.89 7.00
N ALA A 77 -19.45 -5.47 8.14
CA ALA A 77 -19.92 -4.71 9.31
C ALA A 77 -18.87 -3.68 9.73
N PHE A 78 -17.59 -4.09 9.78
CA PHE A 78 -16.50 -3.18 10.12
C PHE A 78 -16.44 -1.96 9.17
N LYS A 79 -16.53 -2.16 7.85
CA LYS A 79 -16.40 -1.06 6.88
C LYS A 79 -17.64 -0.17 6.83
N ARG A 80 -18.84 -0.72 7.06
CA ARG A 80 -20.07 0.08 7.21
C ARG A 80 -19.95 1.04 8.38
N VAL A 81 -19.55 0.55 9.56
CA VAL A 81 -19.31 1.39 10.73
C VAL A 81 -18.19 2.39 10.45
N LEU A 82 -17.05 1.95 9.89
CA LEU A 82 -15.91 2.80 9.56
C LEU A 82 -16.28 3.97 8.66
N SER A 83 -17.14 3.74 7.66
CA SER A 83 -17.59 4.77 6.70
C SER A 83 -18.51 5.83 7.33
N GLY A 84 -19.14 5.52 8.46
CA GLY A 84 -20.04 6.42 9.19
C GLY A 84 -19.38 7.16 10.34
N LEU A 85 -18.08 6.92 10.61
CA LEU A 85 -17.37 7.58 11.69
C LEU A 85 -17.27 9.09 11.46
N ARG A 86 -17.27 9.85 12.56
CA ARG A 86 -17.13 11.30 12.54
C ARG A 86 -15.79 11.70 13.16
N PRO A 87 -15.21 12.84 12.75
CA PRO A 87 -14.14 13.47 13.52
C PRO A 87 -14.48 13.50 15.01
N GLY A 88 -13.51 13.16 15.87
CA GLY A 88 -13.71 13.03 17.31
C GLY A 88 -14.07 11.62 17.79
N THR A 89 -14.36 10.66 16.90
CA THR A 89 -14.61 9.28 17.35
C THR A 89 -13.32 8.64 17.88
N GLU A 90 -13.41 7.99 19.03
CA GLU A 90 -12.32 7.23 19.65
C GLU A 90 -12.23 5.81 19.07
N LEU A 91 -11.01 5.37 18.80
CA LEU A 91 -10.67 4.03 18.35
C LEU A 91 -9.44 3.56 19.12
N THR A 92 -9.19 2.26 19.11
CA THR A 92 -7.94 1.71 19.64
C THR A 92 -7.03 1.27 18.49
N LEU A 93 -5.79 1.75 18.50
CA LEU A 93 -4.71 1.33 17.62
C LEU A 93 -3.79 0.37 18.37
N LYS A 94 -3.55 -0.81 17.79
CA LYS A 94 -2.52 -1.74 18.27
C LYS A 94 -1.45 -1.87 17.20
N GLY A 95 -0.19 -1.96 17.59
CA GLY A 95 0.92 -2.08 16.65
C GLY A 95 2.16 -1.27 17.06
N PRO A 96 3.09 -1.04 16.12
CA PRO A 96 3.05 -1.53 14.74
C PRO A 96 3.27 -3.05 14.63
N TYR A 97 2.91 -3.64 13.48
CA TYR A 97 3.16 -5.03 13.09
C TYR A 97 3.80 -5.10 11.69
N GLY A 98 4.32 -6.27 11.35
CA GLY A 98 4.78 -6.59 9.99
C GLY A 98 6.27 -6.33 9.75
N ASP A 99 6.79 -7.05 8.75
CA ASP A 99 8.18 -7.03 8.29
C ASP A 99 8.30 -6.66 6.79
N PHE A 100 7.20 -6.23 6.17
CA PHE A 100 7.11 -5.77 4.78
C PHE A 100 7.76 -4.38 4.60
N MET A 101 9.07 -4.32 4.80
CA MET A 101 9.84 -3.08 4.87
C MET A 101 11.02 -3.12 3.89
N LEU A 102 11.45 -1.96 3.42
CA LEU A 102 12.69 -1.84 2.65
C LEU A 102 13.92 -2.24 3.49
N PRO A 103 15.00 -2.75 2.85
CA PRO A 103 16.28 -2.91 3.52
C PRO A 103 16.76 -1.55 4.04
N ALA A 104 17.28 -1.55 5.28
CA ALA A 104 17.77 -0.34 5.93
C ALA A 104 19.00 0.26 5.21
N GLU A 105 19.81 -0.60 4.59
CA GLU A 105 21.03 -0.21 3.89
C GLU A 105 21.09 -0.89 2.51
N GLY A 106 21.95 -0.34 1.66
CA GLY A 106 22.23 -0.86 0.32
C GLY A 106 21.43 -0.18 -0.80
N ASP A 107 21.91 -0.42 -2.01
CA ASP A 107 21.44 0.13 -3.28
C ASP A 107 20.74 -0.91 -4.16
N VAL A 108 20.38 -2.06 -3.57
CA VAL A 108 19.68 -3.13 -4.28
C VAL A 108 18.39 -2.55 -4.88
N PRO A 109 18.18 -2.67 -6.21
CA PRO A 109 16.98 -2.17 -6.85
C PRO A 109 15.72 -2.78 -6.24
N VAL A 110 14.63 -2.01 -6.23
CA VAL A 110 13.34 -2.44 -5.70
C VAL A 110 12.29 -2.33 -6.79
N VAL A 111 11.48 -3.38 -6.91
CA VAL A 111 10.30 -3.39 -7.77
C VAL A 111 9.07 -3.63 -6.90
N PHE A 112 8.20 -2.64 -6.83
CA PHE A 112 6.88 -2.78 -6.25
C PHE A 112 5.91 -3.23 -7.34
N ILE A 113 5.12 -4.26 -7.06
CA ILE A 113 4.01 -4.66 -7.93
C ILE A 113 2.75 -4.70 -7.10
N THR A 114 1.87 -3.74 -7.35
CA THR A 114 0.71 -3.53 -6.50
C THR A 114 -0.57 -3.30 -7.29
N GLY A 115 -1.70 -3.61 -6.67
CA GLY A 115 -3.01 -3.34 -7.23
C GLY A 115 -4.04 -2.87 -6.21
N GLY A 116 -4.89 -1.92 -6.62
CA GLY A 116 -5.93 -1.36 -5.77
C GLY A 116 -5.37 -0.76 -4.47
N ILE A 117 -5.85 -1.24 -3.33
CA ILE A 117 -5.50 -0.68 -2.02
C ILE A 117 -4.17 -1.21 -1.45
N GLY A 118 -3.57 -2.24 -2.06
CA GLY A 118 -2.20 -2.67 -1.70
C GLY A 118 -1.12 -1.62 -2.01
N ILE A 119 -1.53 -0.44 -2.50
CA ILE A 119 -0.65 0.71 -2.67
C ILE A 119 -0.28 1.35 -1.32
N THR A 120 -1.02 1.08 -0.24
CA THR A 120 -0.83 1.76 1.05
C THR A 120 0.56 1.54 1.67
N PRO A 121 1.07 0.30 1.87
CA PRO A 121 2.42 0.14 2.40
C PRO A 121 3.48 0.66 1.42
N VAL A 122 3.22 0.55 0.11
CA VAL A 122 4.12 1.02 -0.95
C VAL A 122 4.24 2.54 -0.96
N ARG A 123 3.13 3.28 -0.80
CA ARG A 123 3.15 4.74 -0.65
C ARG A 123 4.03 5.14 0.52
N SER A 124 3.83 4.51 1.69
CA SER A 124 4.63 4.77 2.89
C SER A 124 6.13 4.55 2.61
N MET A 125 6.48 3.45 1.95
CA MET A 125 7.89 3.12 1.64
C MET A 125 8.52 4.05 0.62
N VAL A 126 7.79 4.41 -0.45
CA VAL A 126 8.27 5.34 -1.48
C VAL A 126 8.51 6.73 -0.88
N LEU A 127 7.56 7.24 -0.10
CA LEU A 127 7.70 8.55 0.51
C LEU A 127 8.80 8.59 1.59
N GLN A 128 8.97 7.51 2.37
CA GLN A 128 10.11 7.41 3.29
C GLN A 128 11.44 7.41 2.54
N ALA A 129 11.58 6.60 1.48
CA ALA A 129 12.80 6.54 0.68
C ALA A 129 13.15 7.92 0.09
N LEU A 130 12.14 8.67 -0.38
CA LEU A 130 12.33 10.02 -0.91
C LEU A 130 12.76 11.02 0.16
N ASP A 131 12.17 10.97 1.36
CA ASP A 131 12.52 11.84 2.49
C ASP A 131 13.96 11.57 2.98
N GLU A 132 14.37 10.31 3.01
CA GLU A 132 15.71 9.87 3.42
C GLU A 132 16.79 10.09 2.34
N GLY A 133 16.41 10.56 1.13
CA GLY A 133 17.34 10.77 0.02
C GLY A 133 17.92 9.47 -0.54
N ASP A 134 17.15 8.37 -0.46
CA ASP A 134 17.53 7.06 -0.94
C ASP A 134 17.73 7.08 -2.47
N ASN A 135 18.90 6.65 -2.91
CA ASN A 135 19.30 6.67 -4.32
C ASN A 135 19.13 5.31 -5.01
N ARG A 136 18.56 4.30 -4.34
CA ARG A 136 18.26 3.01 -4.99
C ARG A 136 17.27 3.21 -6.14
N ALA A 137 17.35 2.33 -7.13
CA ALA A 137 16.39 2.32 -8.23
C ALA A 137 15.07 1.71 -7.73
N ILE A 138 13.95 2.43 -7.91
CA ILE A 138 12.61 2.01 -7.52
C ILE A 138 11.68 2.06 -8.73
N THR A 139 11.15 0.90 -9.13
CA THR A 139 10.11 0.79 -10.15
C THR A 139 8.80 0.35 -9.50
N LEU A 140 7.73 1.11 -9.69
CA LEU A 140 6.41 0.85 -9.16
C LEU A 140 5.45 0.49 -10.29
N PHE A 141 5.06 -0.78 -10.38
CA PHE A 141 3.95 -1.22 -11.22
C PHE A 141 2.65 -1.12 -10.42
N TYR A 142 1.79 -0.18 -10.79
CA TYR A 142 0.51 0.05 -10.11
C TYR A 142 -0.68 -0.27 -11.01
N ALA A 143 -1.32 -1.40 -10.75
CA ALA A 143 -2.41 -1.94 -11.56
C ALA A 143 -3.80 -1.62 -10.99
N ASN A 144 -4.66 -1.03 -11.82
CA ASN A 144 -6.05 -0.72 -11.49
C ASN A 144 -6.97 -1.04 -12.68
N ARG A 145 -8.29 -1.04 -12.44
CA ARG A 145 -9.24 -1.18 -13.56
C ARG A 145 -9.39 0.14 -14.30
N ARG A 146 -9.59 1.22 -13.56
CA ARG A 146 -9.80 2.58 -14.07
C ARG A 146 -8.98 3.57 -13.29
N LEU A 147 -8.76 4.77 -13.83
CA LEU A 147 -8.10 5.88 -13.12
C LEU A 147 -8.76 6.19 -11.77
N GLY A 148 -10.09 6.22 -11.72
CA GLY A 148 -10.84 6.49 -10.48
C GLY A 148 -10.61 5.45 -9.36
N ASP A 149 -10.16 4.23 -9.69
CA ASP A 149 -9.85 3.21 -8.68
C ASP A 149 -8.48 3.42 -8.01
N ALA A 150 -7.60 4.26 -8.57
CA ALA A 150 -6.18 4.31 -8.24
C ALA A 150 -5.88 5.31 -7.11
N ALA A 151 -5.94 4.84 -5.86
CA ALA A 151 -5.64 5.65 -4.68
C ALA A 151 -4.19 6.18 -4.72
N PHE A 152 -4.02 7.46 -4.36
CA PHE A 152 -2.73 8.15 -4.29
C PHE A 152 -1.95 8.24 -5.62
N LEU A 153 -2.56 7.91 -6.75
CA LEU A 153 -1.87 7.87 -8.04
C LEU A 153 -1.20 9.20 -8.40
N HIS A 154 -1.94 10.31 -8.29
CA HIS A 154 -1.43 11.63 -8.66
C HIS A 154 -0.28 12.09 -7.76
N GLU A 155 -0.37 11.81 -6.46
CA GLU A 155 0.70 12.09 -5.51
C GLU A 155 1.97 11.32 -5.87
N LEU A 156 1.86 10.01 -6.13
CA LEU A 156 3.01 9.19 -6.50
C LEU A 156 3.59 9.58 -7.87
N GLN A 157 2.76 10.01 -8.82
CA GLN A 157 3.23 10.58 -10.09
C GLN A 157 4.08 11.83 -9.86
N GLN A 158 3.64 12.74 -8.99
CA GLN A 158 4.41 13.94 -8.65
C GLN A 158 5.69 13.60 -7.88
N ALA A 159 5.63 12.64 -6.95
CA ALA A 159 6.75 12.20 -6.16
C ALA A 159 7.85 11.55 -7.03
N CYS A 160 7.48 10.77 -8.04
CA CYS A 160 8.45 10.15 -8.96
C CYS A 160 8.89 11.09 -10.10
N ALA A 161 8.11 12.12 -10.44
CA ALA A 161 8.41 12.98 -11.59
C ALA A 161 9.80 13.63 -11.50
N GLY A 162 10.54 13.60 -12.63
CA GLY A 162 11.85 14.22 -12.77
C GLY A 162 13.01 13.46 -12.11
N ARG A 163 12.77 12.29 -11.51
CA ARG A 163 13.80 11.47 -10.86
C ARG A 163 14.18 10.31 -11.74
N SER A 164 15.48 10.16 -12.04
CA SER A 164 15.96 9.09 -12.93
C SER A 164 15.95 7.71 -12.29
N ASN A 165 15.93 7.63 -10.96
CA ASN A 165 15.93 6.38 -10.20
C ASN A 165 14.53 5.97 -9.71
N TYR A 166 13.48 6.73 -10.02
CA TYR A 166 12.10 6.38 -9.68
C TYR A 166 11.24 6.30 -10.94
N GLU A 167 10.56 5.17 -11.13
CA GLU A 167 9.64 4.98 -12.23
C GLU A 167 8.29 4.50 -11.71
N LEU A 168 7.22 5.17 -12.11
CA LEU A 168 5.84 4.74 -11.86
C LEU A 168 5.20 4.29 -13.17
N VAL A 169 4.96 2.98 -13.28
CA VAL A 169 4.26 2.33 -14.38
C VAL A 169 2.79 2.14 -13.99
N THR A 170 1.93 3.02 -14.48
CA THR A 170 0.48 2.94 -14.26
C THR A 170 -0.16 1.99 -15.27
N ILE A 171 -0.84 0.96 -14.78
CA ILE A 171 -1.45 -0.09 -15.61
C ILE A 171 -2.97 -0.04 -15.43
N LEU A 172 -3.71 0.15 -16.53
CA LEU A 172 -5.17 0.17 -16.51
C LEU A 172 -5.74 -0.97 -17.37
N THR A 173 -6.66 -1.75 -16.79
CA THR A 173 -7.24 -2.93 -17.45
C THR A 173 -8.61 -2.69 -18.10
N GLN A 174 -9.30 -1.61 -17.75
CA GLN A 174 -10.65 -1.28 -18.25
C GLN A 174 -10.77 0.19 -18.67
N ASP A 175 -9.70 0.74 -19.24
CA ASP A 175 -9.69 2.10 -19.77
C ASP A 175 -9.20 2.11 -21.23
N PRO A 176 -10.12 2.16 -22.21
CA PRO A 176 -9.76 2.19 -23.62
C PRO A 176 -8.92 3.41 -24.02
N GLY A 177 -9.14 4.55 -23.36
CA GLY A 177 -8.50 5.83 -23.68
C GLY A 177 -7.10 5.98 -23.10
N TRP A 178 -6.73 5.15 -22.12
CA TRP A 178 -5.39 5.12 -21.54
C TRP A 178 -4.30 4.94 -22.61
N GLN A 179 -3.14 5.58 -22.47
CA GLN A 179 -2.04 5.44 -23.44
C GLN A 179 -0.81 4.76 -22.85
N GLY A 180 -0.79 4.54 -21.53
CA GLY A 180 0.26 3.78 -20.86
C GLY A 180 0.02 2.27 -20.93
N GLU A 181 0.64 1.55 -20.01
CA GLU A 181 0.56 0.10 -19.95
C GLU A 181 -0.88 -0.41 -19.74
N LYS A 182 -1.24 -1.46 -20.48
CA LYS A 182 -2.59 -2.05 -20.51
C LYS A 182 -2.53 -3.56 -20.43
N GLY A 183 -3.63 -4.15 -19.98
CA GLY A 183 -3.81 -5.60 -19.99
C GLY A 183 -3.17 -6.29 -18.80
N ARG A 184 -2.87 -7.58 -18.95
CA ARG A 184 -2.31 -8.39 -17.88
C ARG A 184 -0.83 -8.07 -17.72
N LEU A 185 -0.40 -7.77 -16.49
CA LEU A 185 1.01 -7.70 -16.14
C LEU A 185 1.64 -9.08 -16.36
N ASP A 186 2.70 -9.14 -17.17
CA ASP A 186 3.42 -10.35 -17.52
C ASP A 186 4.92 -10.08 -17.61
N GLU A 187 5.71 -11.12 -17.87
CA GLU A 187 7.17 -11.00 -17.96
C GLU A 187 7.60 -9.99 -19.04
N ALA A 188 6.91 -9.97 -20.19
CA ALA A 188 7.23 -9.05 -21.28
C ALA A 188 7.04 -7.60 -20.87
N MET A 189 5.99 -7.29 -20.10
CA MET A 189 5.78 -5.97 -19.51
C MET A 189 6.86 -5.63 -18.47
N LEU A 190 7.18 -6.55 -17.56
CA LEU A 190 8.26 -6.31 -16.59
C LEU A 190 9.59 -5.99 -17.28
N ARG A 191 9.95 -6.72 -18.34
CA ARG A 191 11.19 -6.50 -19.10
C ARG A 191 11.27 -5.19 -19.86
N ARG A 192 10.13 -4.52 -20.13
CA ARG A 192 10.14 -3.18 -20.74
C ARG A 192 10.69 -2.11 -19.80
N HIS A 193 10.56 -2.33 -18.48
CA HIS A 193 10.95 -1.35 -17.45
C HIS A 193 12.09 -1.85 -16.56
N VAL A 194 12.28 -3.16 -16.44
CA VAL A 194 13.30 -3.79 -15.59
C VAL A 194 14.21 -4.67 -16.44
N ALA A 195 15.42 -4.19 -16.71
CA ALA A 195 16.36 -4.85 -17.62
C ALA A 195 16.81 -6.24 -17.13
N ASN A 196 17.15 -6.36 -15.84
CA ASN A 196 17.51 -7.63 -15.21
C ASN A 196 16.50 -7.98 -14.12
N LEU A 197 15.57 -8.89 -14.41
CA LEU A 197 14.53 -9.29 -13.46
C LEU A 197 15.06 -9.99 -12.21
N THR A 198 16.29 -10.53 -12.22
CA THR A 198 16.83 -11.25 -11.04
C THR A 198 17.56 -10.34 -10.05
N ALA A 199 17.86 -9.10 -10.43
CA ALA A 199 18.62 -8.15 -9.63
C ALA A 199 17.80 -7.42 -8.54
N PRO A 200 16.50 -7.12 -8.70
CA PRO A 200 15.73 -6.41 -7.69
C PRO A 200 15.29 -7.27 -6.50
N LEU A 201 14.82 -6.59 -5.46
CA LEU A 201 13.85 -7.12 -4.51
C LEU A 201 12.44 -6.77 -4.99
N TYR A 202 11.54 -7.74 -4.93
CA TYR A 202 10.15 -7.59 -5.34
C TYR A 202 9.24 -7.52 -4.12
N TYR A 203 8.38 -6.52 -4.10
CA TYR A 203 7.36 -6.32 -3.08
C TYR A 203 6.00 -6.42 -3.76
N LEU A 204 5.26 -7.50 -3.47
CA LEU A 204 3.94 -7.76 -4.06
C LEU A 204 2.87 -7.52 -3.01
N ASP A 205 1.93 -6.63 -3.31
CA ASP A 205 0.81 -6.34 -2.41
C ASP A 205 -0.44 -5.95 -3.22
N GLY A 206 -1.57 -6.60 -2.98
CA GLY A 206 -2.74 -6.43 -3.83
C GLY A 206 -3.66 -7.65 -3.85
N PRO A 207 -4.67 -7.65 -4.76
CA PRO A 207 -5.62 -8.75 -4.86
C PRO A 207 -4.91 -10.10 -5.00
N PRO A 208 -5.40 -11.19 -4.37
CA PRO A 208 -4.71 -12.48 -4.37
C PRO A 208 -4.36 -13.02 -5.76
N GLY A 209 -5.21 -12.75 -6.76
CA GLY A 209 -4.96 -13.13 -8.15
C GLY A 209 -3.76 -12.40 -8.77
N LEU A 210 -3.52 -11.13 -8.43
CA LEU A 210 -2.35 -10.39 -8.88
C LEU A 210 -1.08 -10.94 -8.20
N VAL A 211 -1.11 -11.11 -6.88
CA VAL A 211 0.05 -11.60 -6.11
C VAL A 211 0.46 -13.00 -6.58
N SER A 212 -0.49 -13.93 -6.72
CA SER A 212 -0.23 -15.29 -7.17
C SER A 212 0.28 -15.35 -8.62
N ALA A 213 -0.30 -14.56 -9.53
CA ALA A 213 0.16 -14.49 -10.92
C ALA A 213 1.60 -13.94 -11.00
N MET A 214 1.91 -12.91 -10.21
CA MET A 214 3.24 -12.30 -10.21
C MET A 214 4.30 -13.17 -9.56
N LYS A 215 3.99 -13.87 -8.46
CA LYS A 215 4.86 -14.94 -7.94
C LYS A 215 5.23 -15.93 -9.04
N SER A 216 4.23 -16.42 -9.78
CA SER A 216 4.45 -17.38 -10.89
C SER A 216 5.31 -16.81 -12.02
N VAL A 217 5.08 -15.55 -12.42
CA VAL A 217 5.87 -14.88 -13.46
C VAL A 217 7.33 -14.70 -13.02
N LEU A 218 7.57 -14.26 -11.78
CA LEU A 218 8.91 -14.04 -11.25
C LEU A 218 9.70 -15.34 -11.12
N VAL A 219 9.07 -16.41 -10.62
CA VAL A 219 9.68 -17.75 -10.58
C VAL A 219 10.03 -18.23 -11.98
N GLY A 220 9.13 -18.08 -12.95
CA GLY A 220 9.38 -18.44 -14.35
C GLY A 220 10.54 -17.65 -14.98
N ALA A 221 10.72 -16.40 -14.56
CA ALA A 221 11.82 -15.52 -14.97
C ALA A 221 13.15 -15.79 -14.22
N GLY A 222 13.18 -16.77 -13.31
CA GLY A 222 14.37 -17.16 -12.54
C GLY A 222 14.67 -16.27 -11.34
N VAL A 223 13.71 -15.49 -10.85
CA VAL A 223 13.87 -14.69 -9.62
C VAL A 223 13.87 -15.61 -8.40
N PRO A 224 14.93 -15.58 -7.57
CA PRO A 224 14.98 -16.32 -6.31
C PRO A 224 13.82 -15.96 -5.35
N ASP A 225 13.28 -16.95 -4.64
CA ASP A 225 12.19 -16.75 -3.68
C ASP A 225 12.58 -15.79 -2.55
N ASP A 226 13.85 -15.79 -2.12
CA ASP A 226 14.37 -14.89 -1.09
C ASP A 226 14.46 -13.42 -1.54
N ARG A 227 14.17 -13.13 -2.81
CA ARG A 227 14.02 -11.76 -3.36
C ARG A 227 12.57 -11.33 -3.49
N VAL A 228 11.60 -12.19 -3.19
CA VAL A 228 10.18 -11.83 -3.22
C VAL A 228 9.66 -11.64 -1.79
N ARG A 229 9.00 -10.51 -1.54
CA ARG A 229 8.29 -10.19 -0.31
C ARG A 229 6.83 -9.99 -0.65
N THR A 230 5.94 -10.57 0.14
CA THR A 230 4.50 -10.40 -0.05
C THR A 230 3.82 -10.09 1.26
N GLU A 231 2.87 -9.17 1.21
CA GLU A 231 1.94 -8.91 2.30
C GLU A 231 0.55 -9.37 1.83
N GLU A 232 -0.11 -10.20 2.64
CA GLU A 232 -1.44 -10.73 2.30
C GLU A 232 -2.40 -10.38 3.46
N PHE A 233 -3.19 -9.31 3.28
CA PHE A 233 -4.26 -8.97 4.20
C PHE A 233 -5.64 -9.43 3.69
N ALA A 234 -6.47 -9.91 4.61
CA ALA A 234 -7.90 -10.06 4.38
C ALA A 234 -8.55 -8.65 4.36
N GLY A 235 -8.45 -7.96 3.23
CA GLY A 235 -9.02 -6.62 3.04
C GLY A 235 -9.26 -6.21 1.58
N TYR A 236 -9.00 -7.11 0.63
CA TYR A 236 -9.10 -6.90 -0.81
C TYR A 236 -10.53 -6.90 -1.34
#